data_AF-A0A925C8B6-F1
#
_entry.id   AF-A0A925C8B6-F1
#
_cell.length_a   1.000
_cell.length_b   1.000
_cell.length_c   1.000
_cell.angle_alpha   90.00
_cell.angle_beta   90.00
_cell.angle_gamma   90.00
#
_symmetry.space_group_name_H-M   'P 1'
#
loop_
_entity.id
_entity.type
_entity.pdbx_description
1 polymer ?
#
loop_
_entity_poly.entity_id
_entity_poly.type
_entity_poly.pdbx_seq_one_letter_code
_entity_poly.pdbx_strand_id
1 'polypeptide(L)' 'VYIGQLRQKIEDDPDDPKVILTELGIGYRIAEG' A
#
# COMPACT_ATOMS: atom_id res chain seq x y z
N VAL A 1 10.43 -3.20 2.61
CA VAL A 1 11.29 -2.16 2.00
C VAL A 1 10.70 -1.63 0.69
N TYR A 2 10.56 -2.43 -0.37
CA TYR A 2 10.05 -1.95 -1.67
C TYR A 2 8.63 -1.37 -1.63
N ILE A 3 7.69 -2.01 -0.93
CA ILE A 3 6.33 -1.47 -0.80
C ILE A 3 6.29 -0.12 -0.09
N GLY A 4 7.16 0.11 0.90
CA GLY A 4 7.24 1.42 1.57
C GLY A 4 7.66 2.53 0.61
N GLN A 5 8.65 2.26 -0.26
CA GLN A 5 9.08 3.20 -1.29
C GLN A 5 8.01 3.44 -2.36
N LEU A 6 7.21 2.41 -2.67
CA LEU A 6 6.10 2.55 -3.62
C LEU A 6 4.98 3.40 -3.03
N ARG A 7 4.60 3.16 -1.76
CA ARG A 7 3.60 3.96 -1.04
C ARG A 7 3.97 5.44 -0.96
N GLN A 8 5.25 5.76 -0.69
CA GLN A 8 5.76 7.14 -0.73
C GLN A 8 5.54 7.88 -2.06
N LYS A 9 5.32 7.16 -3.16
CA LYS A 9 5.12 7.76 -4.48
C LYS A 9 3.67 7.89 -4.89
N ILE A 10 2.76 7.09 -4.31
CA ILE A 10 1.40 6.92 -4.82
C ILE A 10 0.31 7.13 -3.77
N GLU A 11 0.63 7.01 -2.49
CA GLU A 11 -0.30 7.28 -1.40
C GLU A 11 -0.17 8.76 -1.00
N ASP A 12 -1.29 9.38 -0.63
CA ASP A 12 -1.27 10.73 -0.05
C ASP A 12 -0.58 10.72 1.33
N ASP A 13 -0.82 9.68 2.12
CA ASP A 13 -0.13 9.38 3.37
C ASP A 13 0.40 7.93 3.34
N PRO A 14 1.72 7.71 3.28
CA PRO A 14 2.31 6.37 3.25
C PRO A 14 2.03 5.50 4.49
N ASP A 15 1.72 6.13 5.63
CA ASP A 15 1.41 5.46 6.90
C ASP A 15 -0.09 5.10 7.04
N ASP A 16 -0.97 5.71 6.22
CA ASP A 16 -2.39 5.38 6.06
C ASP A 16 -2.73 4.96 4.61
N PRO A 17 -2.27 3.78 4.16
CA PRO A 17 -2.33 3.38 2.76
C PRO A 17 -3.77 3.09 2.31
N LYS A 18 -4.16 3.67 1.16
CA LYS A 18 -5.49 3.52 0.54
C LYS A 18 -5.42 2.89 -0.85
N VAL A 19 -4.26 2.89 -1.51
CA VAL A 19 -4.05 2.29 -2.84
C VAL A 19 -3.51 0.87 -2.72
N ILE A 20 -2.45 0.65 -1.93
CA ILE A 20 -1.83 -0.66 -1.71
C ILE A 20 -2.10 -1.11 -0.28
N LEU A 21 -3.07 -2.01 -0.11
CA LEU A 21 -3.47 -2.53 1.19
C LEU A 21 -2.64 -3.75 1.57
N THR A 22 -2.31 -3.87 2.84
CA THR A 22 -1.68 -5.07 3.38
C THR A 22 -2.75 -6.12 3.67
N GLU A 23 -2.59 -7.32 3.14
CA GLU A 23 -3.44 -8.47 3.40
C GLU A 23 -2.67 -9.50 4.23
N LEU A 24 -3.03 -9.63 5.51
CA LEU A 24 -2.28 -10.44 6.47
C LEU A 24 -2.20 -11.91 6.03
N GLY A 25 -0.98 -12.45 6.03
CA GLY A 25 -0.72 -13.83 5.61
C GLY A 25 -0.76 -14.08 4.10
N ILE A 26 -1.09 -13.08 3.29
CA ILE A 26 -1.21 -13.18 1.83
C ILE A 26 -0.22 -12.26 1.12
N GLY A 27 -0.14 -10.99 1.54
CA GLY A 27 0.76 -10.00 0.94
C GLY A 27 0.11 -8.64 0.79
N TYR A 28 -0.03 -8.17 -0.44
CA TYR A 28 -0.58 -6.86 -0.76
C TYR A 28 -1.61 -6.95 -1.87
N ARG A 29 -2.64 -6.12 -1.79
CA ARG A 29 -3.68 -5.97 -2.83
C ARG A 29 -3.82 -4.51 -3.22
N ILE A 30 -4.26 -4.28 -4.46
CA ILE A 30 -4.68 -2.96 -4.91
C ILE A 30 -6.12 -2.73 -4.44
N ALA A 31 -6.40 -1.53 -3.96
CA ALA A 31 -7.78 -1.14 -3.66
C ALA A 31 -8.60 -1.13 -4.96
N GLU A 32 -9.74 -1.81 -4.95
CA GLU A 32 -10.71 -1.70 -6.02
C GLU A 32 -11.55 -0.45 -5.73
N GLY A 33 -11.65 0.45 -6.71
CA GLY A 33 -12.43 1.67 -6.63
C GLY A 33 -13.92 1.43 -6.79
#